data_AF-A0AAW5PMZ4-F1
#
_entry.id   AF-A0AAW5PMZ4-F1
#
_cell.length_a   1.000
_cell.length_b   1.000
_cell.length_c   1.000
_cell.angle_alpha   90.00
_cell.angle_beta   90.00
_cell.angle_gamma   90.00
#
_symmetry.space_group_name_H-M   'P 1'
#
loop_
_entity.id
_entity.type
_entity.pdbx_description
1 polymer ?
#
loop_
_entity_poly.entity_id
_entity_poly.type
_entity_poly.pdbx_seq_one_letter_code
_entity_poly.pdbx_strand_id
1 'polypeptide(L)'
;MPSGKKPPRAMRAWLLLCVFLITPFAHAADKVQQAYWAGFAYTGEQAARSEVAPHSTRVIDRRGAEALNHQLAGALRRQPPSHLQLISDQLAKLDGTTSATVLAAALDRELVSVEPIGDQYKVLVEVALQALFFDFRERQVIASYPMTLQRIDLQDDRPSEGDIDAIIADLLYGTAATALPQVLAQTLANAQLPNASMRRLQVGGVTLSDAARVKLPDPAMEGTLRATLAHELSKTLSSNTGIGLLPPATGEAIGGAMAARFADGKVYQLKIPEPDYVVTLTLDAMKSGVVNETAAMKTMLFGAFFQVKVTEPFSGKVYFDQPLRKGATKVVPVTQWRVDQWSANYETVLAGFDAFAGAAAKRADSRAWLDEQKPGGRPLQQQIQALQELIKSCR
;
A
#
# COMPACT_ATOMS: atom_id res chain seq x y z
N MET A 1 -80.54 53.88 -25.28
CA MET A 1 -80.27 52.78 -26.24
C MET A 1 -79.44 53.37 -27.38
N PRO A 2 -78.41 52.72 -27.95
CA PRO A 2 -77.78 51.42 -27.67
C PRO A 2 -76.25 51.58 -27.32
N SER A 3 -75.63 50.64 -26.58
CA SER A 3 -74.71 49.57 -27.04
C SER A 3 -73.47 50.08 -27.82
N GLY A 4 -72.22 49.71 -27.54
CA GLY A 4 -71.67 48.71 -26.64
C GLY A 4 -70.16 48.53 -26.86
N LYS A 5 -69.50 48.02 -25.81
CA LYS A 5 -68.27 47.20 -25.73
C LYS A 5 -66.90 47.74 -26.24
N LYS A 6 -65.92 47.57 -25.33
CA LYS A 6 -64.48 47.92 -25.33
C LYS A 6 -63.61 46.99 -26.20
N PRO A 7 -62.31 47.33 -26.36
CA PRO A 7 -61.28 46.42 -25.80
C PRO A 7 -60.26 47.13 -24.87
N PRO A 8 -59.49 46.37 -24.08
CA PRO A 8 -58.78 46.87 -22.90
C PRO A 8 -57.26 47.02 -23.13
N ARG A 9 -56.61 47.93 -22.40
CA ARG A 9 -55.17 47.84 -22.15
C ARG A 9 -54.79 48.50 -20.82
N ALA A 10 -53.95 47.76 -20.11
CA ALA A 10 -52.91 48.20 -19.20
C ALA A 10 -53.26 48.47 -17.73
N MET A 11 -52.44 47.81 -16.91
CA MET A 11 -51.99 48.20 -15.56
C MET A 11 -53.02 48.11 -14.45
N ARG A 12 -52.94 47.01 -13.68
CA ARG A 12 -52.34 47.05 -12.33
C ARG A 12 -52.42 45.68 -11.65
N ALA A 13 -51.41 45.48 -10.80
CA ALA A 13 -51.39 44.59 -9.65
C ALA A 13 -51.07 43.11 -9.93
N TRP A 14 -49.84 42.71 -9.60
CA TRP A 14 -49.51 41.76 -8.52
C TRP A 14 -48.01 41.44 -8.61
N LEU A 15 -47.22 42.03 -7.71
CA LEU A 15 -45.86 41.57 -7.43
C LEU A 15 -45.87 41.07 -5.98
N LEU A 16 -46.03 39.75 -5.88
CA LEU A 16 -45.88 38.98 -4.66
C LEU A 16 -44.41 39.06 -4.21
N LEU A 17 -44.24 39.41 -2.95
CA LEU A 17 -43.00 39.58 -2.23
C LEU A 17 -42.43 38.19 -1.86
N CYS A 18 -41.68 37.56 -2.77
CA CYS A 18 -40.86 36.39 -2.44
C CYS A 18 -39.52 36.87 -1.87
N VAL A 19 -39.46 37.07 -0.55
CA VAL A 19 -38.20 37.17 0.18
C VAL A 19 -37.59 35.77 0.24
N PHE A 20 -36.71 35.47 -0.72
CA PHE A 20 -35.78 34.35 -0.59
C PHE A 20 -34.78 34.71 0.51
N LEU A 21 -34.97 34.11 1.69
CA LEU A 21 -33.94 33.96 2.70
C LEU A 21 -32.82 33.12 2.08
N ILE A 22 -31.84 33.78 1.47
CA ILE A 22 -30.56 33.18 1.11
C ILE A 22 -29.80 33.04 2.44
N THR A 23 -30.02 31.93 3.14
CA THR A 23 -29.09 31.49 4.17
C THR A 23 -27.76 31.21 3.50
N PRO A 24 -26.66 31.88 3.86
CA PRO A 24 -25.36 31.44 3.40
C PRO A 24 -25.13 30.06 4.01
N PHE A 25 -25.13 29.03 3.17
CA PHE A 25 -24.47 27.77 3.51
C PHE A 25 -23.01 28.11 3.77
N ALA A 26 -22.68 28.37 5.03
CA ALA A 26 -21.31 28.29 5.51
C ALA A 26 -20.85 26.87 5.22
N HIS A 27 -20.17 26.68 4.09
CA HIS A 27 -19.32 25.53 3.91
C HIS A 27 -18.31 25.62 5.04
N ALA A 28 -18.43 24.73 6.03
CA ALA A 28 -17.34 24.49 6.94
C ALA A 28 -16.15 24.14 6.05
N ALA A 29 -15.21 25.07 5.90
CA ALA A 29 -13.95 24.76 5.28
C ALA A 29 -13.34 23.66 6.13
N ASP A 30 -13.23 22.45 5.58
CA ASP A 30 -12.52 21.37 6.25
C ASP A 30 -11.16 21.92 6.64
N LYS A 31 -10.89 21.95 7.95
CA LYS A 31 -9.57 22.35 8.44
C LYS A 31 -8.58 21.38 7.81
N VAL A 32 -7.69 21.92 6.98
CA VAL A 32 -6.58 21.16 6.41
C VAL A 32 -5.88 20.44 7.56
N GLN A 33 -5.89 19.12 7.51
CA GLN A 33 -5.32 18.32 8.59
C GLN A 33 -3.80 18.53 8.61
N GLN A 34 -3.23 18.58 9.81
CA GLN A 34 -1.80 18.82 10.00
C GLN A 34 -1.13 17.53 10.47
N ALA A 35 0.06 17.26 9.95
CA ALA A 35 0.94 16.23 10.46
C ALA A 35 2.35 16.76 10.67
N TYR A 36 2.96 16.40 11.80
CA TYR A 36 4.34 16.73 12.12
C TYR A 36 5.26 15.67 11.56
N TRP A 37 6.18 16.06 10.68
CA TRP A 37 7.22 15.14 10.20
C TRP A 37 8.15 14.79 11.35
N ALA A 38 8.34 13.52 11.66
CA ALA A 38 9.23 13.02 12.73
C ALA A 38 10.50 12.35 12.22
N GLY A 39 10.68 12.24 10.91
CA GLY A 39 11.85 11.60 10.33
C GLY A 39 11.65 10.11 10.04
N PHE A 40 12.78 9.47 9.85
CA PHE A 40 12.91 8.03 9.66
C PHE A 40 12.83 7.30 11.00
N ALA A 41 12.17 6.14 10.96
CA ALA A 41 12.02 5.25 12.08
C ALA A 41 12.25 3.80 11.64
N TYR A 42 12.47 2.94 12.63
CA TYR A 42 12.40 1.48 12.46
C TYR A 42 11.13 1.00 13.13
N THR A 43 10.41 0.07 12.50
CA THR A 43 9.48 -0.76 13.24
C THR A 43 10.25 -1.83 14.03
N GLY A 44 9.67 -2.26 15.15
CA GLY A 44 10.19 -3.37 15.94
C GLY A 44 11.33 -3.06 16.91
N GLU A 45 11.70 -4.11 17.64
CA GLU A 45 12.75 -4.07 18.66
C GLU A 45 14.15 -4.03 18.05
N GLN A 46 15.12 -3.44 18.76
CA GLN A 46 16.47 -3.24 18.22
C GLN A 46 17.21 -4.55 17.87
N ALA A 47 16.99 -5.62 18.65
CA ALA A 47 17.58 -6.93 18.37
C ALA A 47 17.01 -7.57 17.09
N ALA A 48 15.73 -7.32 16.79
CA ALA A 48 15.09 -7.81 15.57
C ALA A 48 15.53 -7.04 14.32
N ARG A 49 15.98 -5.79 14.44
CA ARG A 49 16.37 -4.96 13.26
C ARG A 49 17.55 -5.50 12.48
N SER A 50 18.60 -5.92 13.18
CA SER A 50 19.77 -6.52 12.52
C SER A 50 19.44 -7.88 11.90
N GLU A 51 18.33 -8.49 12.29
CA GLU A 51 17.84 -9.75 11.72
C GLU A 51 16.92 -9.51 10.52
N VAL A 52 16.04 -8.50 10.61
CA VAL A 52 14.98 -8.22 9.62
C VAL A 52 15.43 -7.24 8.52
N ALA A 53 16.39 -6.35 8.81
CA ALA A 53 16.95 -5.40 7.85
C ALA A 53 18.46 -5.12 8.10
N PRO A 54 19.32 -6.15 7.99
CA PRO A 54 20.74 -6.06 8.32
C PRO A 54 21.50 -5.01 7.51
N HIS A 55 21.38 -5.02 6.17
CA HIS A 55 22.16 -4.13 5.33
C HIS A 55 21.67 -2.69 5.43
N SER A 56 20.35 -2.48 5.46
CA SER A 56 19.72 -1.17 5.66
C SER A 56 20.17 -0.53 6.97
N THR A 57 20.18 -1.31 8.06
CA THR A 57 20.69 -0.86 9.36
C THR A 57 22.16 -0.44 9.25
N ARG A 58 23.02 -1.28 8.68
CA ARG A 58 24.45 -0.95 8.49
C ARG A 58 24.66 0.30 7.64
N VAL A 59 23.92 0.45 6.55
CA VAL A 59 24.01 1.60 5.64
C VAL A 59 23.60 2.88 6.36
N ILE A 60 22.52 2.84 7.13
CA ILE A 60 22.04 3.99 7.91
C ILE A 60 23.02 4.34 9.03
N ASP A 61 23.58 3.35 9.72
CA ASP A 61 24.59 3.58 10.76
C ASP A 61 25.88 4.21 10.18
N ARG A 62 26.28 3.81 8.97
CA ARG A 62 27.46 4.37 8.28
C ARG A 62 27.23 5.77 7.70
N ARG A 63 26.07 6.02 7.07
CA ARG A 63 25.78 7.28 6.35
C ARG A 63 25.08 8.33 7.23
N GLY A 64 24.45 7.92 8.32
CA GLY A 64 23.78 8.78 9.29
C GLY A 64 22.30 9.00 8.99
N ALA A 65 21.45 8.71 9.98
CA ALA A 65 20.01 8.94 9.90
C ALA A 65 19.61 10.43 9.74
N GLU A 66 20.46 11.36 10.20
CA GLU A 66 20.24 12.80 10.01
C GLU A 66 20.31 13.20 8.53
N ALA A 67 21.29 12.65 7.79
CA ALA A 67 21.41 12.88 6.35
C ALA A 67 20.19 12.35 5.60
N LEU A 68 19.70 11.16 5.99
CA LEU A 68 18.47 10.59 5.45
C LEU A 68 17.28 11.51 5.72
N ASN A 69 17.09 11.92 6.98
CA ASN A 69 16.01 12.82 7.37
C ASN A 69 16.01 14.14 6.60
N HIS A 70 17.19 14.72 6.36
CA HIS A 70 17.32 15.94 5.57
C HIS A 70 16.87 15.73 4.12
N GLN A 71 17.24 14.61 3.49
CA GLN A 71 16.81 14.28 2.13
C GLN A 71 15.30 14.03 2.04
N LEU A 72 14.73 13.27 2.98
CA LEU A 72 13.30 13.00 3.05
C LEU A 72 12.50 14.29 3.23
N ALA A 73 12.87 15.13 4.20
CA ALA A 73 12.23 16.43 4.42
C ALA A 73 12.39 17.36 3.20
N GLY A 74 13.54 17.31 2.53
CA GLY A 74 13.77 18.03 1.28
C GLY A 74 12.82 17.60 0.15
N ALA A 75 12.59 16.31 -0.01
CA ALA A 75 11.66 15.80 -1.01
C ALA A 75 10.19 16.16 -0.70
N LEU A 76 9.78 16.02 0.56
CA LEU A 76 8.44 16.41 1.02
C LEU A 76 8.15 17.90 0.87
N ARG A 77 9.17 18.77 0.98
CA ARG A 77 9.02 20.21 0.71
C ARG A 77 8.89 20.52 -0.79
N ARG A 78 9.57 19.76 -1.66
CA ARG A 78 9.49 19.94 -3.11
C ARG A 78 8.17 19.44 -3.69
N GLN A 79 7.62 18.37 -3.12
CA GLN A 79 6.35 17.78 -3.50
C GLN A 79 5.49 17.60 -2.24
N PRO A 80 4.87 18.70 -1.75
CA PRO A 80 4.01 18.64 -0.58
C PRO A 80 2.73 17.84 -0.88
N PRO A 81 2.17 17.13 0.11
CA PRO A 81 0.85 16.51 0.01
C PRO A 81 -0.24 17.54 -0.31
N SER A 82 -1.20 17.14 -1.14
CA SER A 82 -2.30 18.02 -1.56
C SER A 82 -3.45 18.13 -0.56
N HIS A 83 -3.61 17.14 0.33
CA HIS A 83 -4.74 17.05 1.27
C HIS A 83 -4.37 17.22 2.74
N LEU A 84 -3.08 17.41 3.06
CA LEU A 84 -2.63 17.64 4.43
C LEU A 84 -1.44 18.60 4.45
N GLN A 85 -1.29 19.32 5.55
CA GLN A 85 -0.16 20.21 5.78
C GLN A 85 0.92 19.50 6.60
N LEU A 86 2.12 19.39 6.04
CA LEU A 86 3.28 18.86 6.75
C LEU A 86 4.03 19.98 7.49
N ILE A 87 4.24 19.78 8.79
CA ILE A 87 5.00 20.68 9.66
C ILE A 87 6.33 19.99 9.99
N SER A 88 7.45 20.59 9.57
CA SER A 88 8.80 20.03 9.80
C SER A 88 9.64 20.85 10.79
N ASP A 89 9.26 22.10 11.08
CA ASP A 89 10.08 23.05 11.84
C ASP A 89 9.79 23.07 13.35
N GLN A 90 8.81 22.29 13.84
CA GLN A 90 8.24 22.42 15.20
C GLN A 90 8.21 21.12 16.03
N LEU A 91 8.89 20.05 15.58
CA LEU A 91 9.01 18.76 16.30
C LEU A 91 9.37 18.90 17.79
N ALA A 92 10.11 19.95 18.15
CA ALA A 92 10.57 20.24 19.51
C ALA A 92 9.44 20.56 20.53
N LYS A 93 8.18 20.68 20.11
CA LYS A 93 7.04 21.03 20.99
C LYS A 93 6.08 19.87 21.30
N LEU A 94 6.36 18.66 20.82
CA LEU A 94 5.53 17.48 21.13
C LEU A 94 5.90 16.92 22.51
N ASP A 95 5.48 17.60 23.57
CA ASP A 95 5.62 17.17 24.97
C ASP A 95 4.53 16.16 25.42
N GLY A 96 3.62 15.79 24.51
CA GLY A 96 2.53 14.85 24.76
C GLY A 96 1.25 15.47 25.31
N THR A 97 1.23 16.79 25.55
CA THR A 97 0.06 17.48 26.13
C THR A 97 -1.02 17.82 25.10
N THR A 98 -0.67 17.88 23.82
CA THR A 98 -1.60 18.17 22.70
C THR A 98 -1.66 16.99 21.75
N SER A 99 -2.88 16.55 21.36
CA SER A 99 -3.03 15.57 20.28
C SER A 99 -2.49 16.18 19.00
N ALA A 100 -1.47 15.51 18.45
CA ALA A 100 -0.81 15.90 17.23
C ALA A 100 -0.60 14.64 16.39
N THR A 101 -1.00 14.70 15.13
CA THR A 101 -0.69 13.65 14.18
C THR A 101 0.78 13.76 13.79
N VAL A 102 1.49 12.66 13.88
CA VAL A 102 2.91 12.57 13.55
C VAL A 102 3.09 11.63 12.37
N LEU A 103 3.95 12.01 11.43
CA LEU A 103 4.33 11.24 10.25
C LEU A 103 5.76 10.74 10.40
N ALA A 104 5.98 9.44 10.22
CA ALA A 104 7.31 8.83 10.12
C ALA A 104 7.44 8.02 8.83
N ALA A 105 8.66 7.93 8.29
CA ALA A 105 8.99 6.87 7.32
C ALA A 105 9.58 5.69 8.11
N ALA A 106 8.81 4.63 8.28
CA ALA A 106 9.20 3.48 9.08
C ALA A 106 9.71 2.33 8.19
N LEU A 107 10.89 1.81 8.48
CA LEU A 107 11.44 0.61 7.83
C LEU A 107 10.88 -0.64 8.49
N ASP A 108 10.31 -1.52 7.67
CA ASP A 108 9.65 -2.75 8.12
C ASP A 108 10.52 -3.99 7.89
N ARG A 109 11.06 -4.14 6.67
CA ARG A 109 11.87 -5.29 6.29
C ARG A 109 12.83 -5.01 5.15
N GLU A 110 13.77 -5.91 5.01
CA GLU A 110 14.63 -6.03 3.84
C GLU A 110 14.54 -7.44 3.26
N LEU A 111 14.73 -7.57 1.96
CA LEU A 111 14.90 -8.85 1.29
C LEU A 111 16.02 -8.73 0.27
N VAL A 112 16.96 -9.69 0.32
CA VAL A 112 18.03 -9.83 -0.66
C VAL A 112 17.93 -11.24 -1.24
N SER A 113 17.78 -11.33 -2.57
CA SER A 113 17.83 -12.59 -3.31
C SER A 113 18.96 -12.51 -4.32
N VAL A 114 19.83 -13.53 -4.32
CA VAL A 114 20.93 -13.66 -5.27
C VAL A 114 20.78 -15.00 -5.96
N GLU A 115 20.48 -14.95 -7.25
CA GLU A 115 20.20 -16.12 -8.07
C GLU A 115 21.24 -16.22 -9.19
N PRO A 116 21.99 -17.32 -9.31
CA PRO A 116 22.82 -17.53 -10.49
C PRO A 116 21.93 -17.68 -11.74
N ILE A 117 22.30 -17.07 -12.85
CA ILE A 117 21.67 -17.21 -14.18
C ILE A 117 22.79 -17.36 -15.22
N GLY A 118 23.01 -18.57 -15.72
CA GLY A 118 24.14 -18.85 -16.60
C GLY A 118 25.46 -18.64 -15.87
N ASP A 119 26.29 -17.76 -16.39
CA ASP A 119 27.57 -17.27 -15.84
C ASP A 119 27.44 -15.97 -15.05
N GLN A 120 26.23 -15.43 -14.90
CA GLN A 120 25.94 -14.19 -14.18
C GLN A 120 25.10 -14.45 -12.92
N TYR A 121 24.87 -13.40 -12.13
CA TYR A 121 24.08 -13.41 -10.90
C TYR A 121 23.01 -12.32 -10.97
N LYS A 122 21.73 -12.73 -10.95
CA LYS A 122 20.61 -11.82 -10.76
C LYS A 122 20.54 -11.46 -9.28
N VAL A 123 20.62 -10.17 -8.99
CA VAL A 123 20.53 -9.62 -7.65
C VAL A 123 19.21 -8.87 -7.55
N LEU A 124 18.37 -9.27 -6.60
CA LEU A 124 17.16 -8.57 -6.22
C LEU A 124 17.34 -8.05 -4.80
N VAL A 125 17.20 -6.75 -4.63
CA VAL A 125 17.15 -6.08 -3.32
C VAL A 125 15.81 -5.39 -3.19
N GLU A 126 15.08 -5.69 -2.12
CA GLU A 126 13.87 -4.99 -1.73
C GLU A 126 14.01 -4.42 -0.31
N VAL A 127 13.52 -3.19 -0.15
CA VAL A 127 13.35 -2.55 1.15
C VAL A 127 11.89 -2.17 1.28
N ALA A 128 11.20 -2.76 2.25
CA ALA A 128 9.79 -2.46 2.52
C ALA A 128 9.67 -1.50 3.70
N LEU A 129 8.90 -0.43 3.48
CA LEU A 129 8.71 0.65 4.42
C LEU A 129 7.23 1.05 4.44
N GLN A 130 6.87 1.92 5.38
CA GLN A 130 5.56 2.56 5.39
C GLN A 130 5.68 4.02 5.86
N ALA A 131 4.91 4.90 5.22
CA ALA A 131 4.64 6.21 5.78
C ALA A 131 3.59 6.05 6.87
N LEU A 132 4.00 6.15 8.13
CA LEU A 132 3.18 5.86 9.30
C LEU A 132 2.69 7.15 9.94
N PHE A 133 1.37 7.28 10.03
CA PHE A 133 0.69 8.34 10.77
C PHE A 133 0.18 7.82 12.11
N PHE A 134 0.52 8.51 13.19
CA PHE A 134 0.05 8.15 14.52
C PHE A 134 -0.32 9.38 15.36
N ASP A 135 -1.28 9.21 16.27
CA ASP A 135 -1.60 10.20 17.29
C ASP A 135 -0.55 10.11 18.39
N PHE A 136 0.14 11.22 18.66
CA PHE A 136 1.21 11.26 19.66
C PHE A 136 0.69 11.13 21.10
N ARG A 137 -0.49 11.67 21.39
CA ARG A 137 -1.10 11.66 22.72
C ARG A 137 -1.67 10.29 23.04
N GLU A 138 -2.46 9.73 22.13
CA GLU A 138 -3.07 8.41 22.29
C GLU A 138 -2.10 7.26 22.00
N ARG A 139 -0.93 7.59 21.42
CA ARG A 139 0.10 6.65 20.95
C ARG A 139 -0.51 5.59 20.06
N GLN A 140 -1.32 6.01 19.09
CA GLN A 140 -2.10 5.10 18.28
C GLN A 140 -1.83 5.33 16.81
N VAL A 141 -1.58 4.26 16.05
CA VAL A 141 -1.53 4.34 14.59
C VAL A 141 -2.91 4.74 14.06
N ILE A 142 -2.92 5.74 13.20
CA ILE A 142 -4.12 6.26 12.55
C ILE A 142 -4.18 5.75 11.11
N ALA A 143 -3.06 5.79 10.40
CA ALA A 143 -2.95 5.33 9.02
C ALA A 143 -1.51 4.92 8.68
N SER A 144 -1.38 4.07 7.68
CA SER A 144 -0.13 3.65 7.06
C SER A 144 -0.31 3.65 5.56
N TYR A 145 0.75 4.08 4.87
CA TYR A 145 0.88 3.98 3.42
C TYR A 145 2.13 3.16 3.11
N PRO A 146 1.97 1.84 2.89
CA PRO A 146 3.11 0.97 2.62
C PRO A 146 3.78 1.31 1.30
N MET A 147 5.08 1.06 1.24
CA MET A 147 5.98 1.31 0.11
C MET A 147 6.96 0.14 0.00
N THR A 148 7.41 -0.14 -1.22
CA THR A 148 8.49 -1.10 -1.46
C THR A 148 9.45 -0.47 -2.45
N LEU A 149 10.71 -0.31 -2.04
CA LEU A 149 11.81 0.07 -2.90
C LEU A 149 12.42 -1.22 -3.44
N GLN A 150 12.76 -1.24 -4.74
CA GLN A 150 13.28 -2.44 -5.37
C GLN A 150 14.38 -2.08 -6.37
N ARG A 151 15.45 -2.86 -6.36
CA ARG A 151 16.46 -2.91 -7.41
C ARG A 151 16.61 -4.35 -7.88
N ILE A 152 16.54 -4.56 -9.18
CA ILE A 152 16.97 -5.80 -9.83
C ILE A 152 18.18 -5.44 -10.68
N ASP A 153 19.23 -6.24 -10.57
CA ASP A 153 20.48 -6.09 -11.30
C ASP A 153 21.02 -7.44 -11.76
N LEU A 154 21.92 -7.44 -12.74
CA LEU A 154 22.61 -8.62 -13.25
C LEU A 154 24.10 -8.37 -13.20
N GLN A 155 24.82 -9.16 -12.42
CA GLN A 155 26.25 -8.99 -12.14
C GLN A 155 27.05 -10.18 -12.64
N ASP A 156 28.26 -9.94 -13.16
CA ASP A 156 29.13 -11.01 -13.67
C ASP A 156 29.69 -11.88 -12.53
N ASP A 157 29.92 -11.27 -11.37
CA ASP A 157 30.36 -11.96 -10.15
C ASP A 157 29.25 -12.01 -9.11
N ARG A 158 29.36 -12.93 -8.15
CA ARG A 158 28.43 -12.99 -7.02
C ARG A 158 28.60 -11.70 -6.20
N PRO A 159 27.52 -10.94 -5.92
CA PRO A 159 27.61 -9.69 -5.17
C PRO A 159 28.21 -9.93 -3.78
N SER A 160 29.12 -9.06 -3.38
CA SER A 160 29.59 -8.96 -2.02
C SER A 160 28.55 -8.24 -1.14
N GLU A 161 28.72 -8.34 0.18
CA GLU A 161 27.95 -7.54 1.14
C GLU A 161 28.08 -6.03 0.86
N GLY A 162 29.24 -5.58 0.37
CA GLY A 162 29.48 -4.19 0.01
C GLY A 162 28.68 -3.74 -1.21
N ASP A 163 28.50 -4.63 -2.19
CA ASP A 163 27.70 -4.35 -3.39
C ASP A 163 26.22 -4.23 -3.04
N ILE A 164 25.73 -5.11 -2.15
CA ILE A 164 24.36 -5.05 -1.63
C ILE A 164 24.15 -3.77 -0.80
N ASP A 165 25.09 -3.44 0.10
CA ASP A 165 25.07 -2.21 0.89
C ASP A 165 25.04 -0.96 -0.02
N ALA A 166 25.75 -0.97 -1.16
CA ALA A 166 25.75 0.11 -2.13
C ALA A 166 24.39 0.26 -2.83
N ILE A 167 23.77 -0.85 -3.25
CA ILE A 167 22.42 -0.85 -3.82
C ILE A 167 21.41 -0.26 -2.82
N ILE A 168 21.47 -0.68 -1.55
CA ILE A 168 20.57 -0.20 -0.50
C ILE A 168 20.80 1.27 -0.21
N ALA A 169 22.06 1.71 -0.19
CA ALA A 169 22.40 3.11 -0.11
C ALA A 169 21.74 3.96 -1.21
N ASP A 170 21.73 3.47 -2.45
CA ASP A 170 21.08 4.16 -3.56
C ASP A 170 19.55 4.13 -3.44
N LEU A 171 18.96 3.04 -2.94
CA LEU A 171 17.53 2.97 -2.66
C LEU A 171 17.12 3.94 -1.55
N LEU A 172 17.91 4.07 -0.48
CA LEU A 172 17.56 4.90 0.68
C LEU A 172 17.95 6.39 0.52
N TYR A 173 19.11 6.68 -0.06
CA TYR A 173 19.70 8.03 -0.12
C TYR A 173 19.83 8.58 -1.54
N GLY A 174 19.41 7.82 -2.56
CA GLY A 174 19.53 8.21 -3.95
C GLY A 174 18.57 9.33 -4.36
N THR A 175 18.73 9.76 -5.60
CA THR A 175 17.90 10.80 -6.22
C THR A 175 17.01 10.28 -7.35
N ALA A 176 17.11 8.99 -7.67
CA ALA A 176 16.30 8.34 -8.69
C ALA A 176 14.82 8.37 -8.30
N ALA A 177 13.91 8.31 -9.28
CA ALA A 177 12.47 8.26 -9.00
C ALA A 177 12.04 7.06 -8.14
N THR A 178 12.86 6.00 -8.12
CA THR A 178 12.66 4.78 -7.34
C THR A 178 13.34 4.82 -5.96
N ALA A 179 14.05 5.89 -5.60
CA ALA A 179 14.67 6.04 -4.29
C ALA A 179 13.68 6.59 -3.26
N LEU A 180 13.94 6.31 -1.98
CA LEU A 180 13.04 6.58 -0.87
C LEU A 180 12.54 8.02 -0.80
N PRO A 181 13.36 9.08 -0.98
CA PRO A 181 12.85 10.44 -0.88
C PRO A 181 11.77 10.73 -1.93
N GLN A 182 11.94 10.26 -3.17
CA GLN A 182 11.00 10.45 -4.27
C GLN A 182 9.76 9.58 -4.07
N VAL A 183 9.95 8.30 -3.72
CA VAL A 183 8.85 7.36 -3.48
C VAL A 183 7.97 7.81 -2.31
N LEU A 184 8.56 8.29 -1.22
CA LEU A 184 7.83 8.82 -0.07
C LEU A 184 6.98 10.04 -0.45
N ALA A 185 7.57 11.02 -1.13
CA ALA A 185 6.85 12.21 -1.56
C ALA A 185 5.73 11.89 -2.55
N GLN A 186 5.97 10.96 -3.48
CA GLN A 186 4.97 10.49 -4.42
C GLN A 186 3.83 9.74 -3.73
N THR A 187 4.14 8.91 -2.74
CA THR A 187 3.16 8.14 -1.96
C THR A 187 2.26 9.08 -1.17
N LEU A 188 2.83 10.14 -0.58
CA LEU A 188 2.09 11.10 0.23
C LEU A 188 1.38 12.20 -0.56
N ALA A 189 1.66 12.35 -1.87
CA ALA A 189 1.10 13.41 -2.71
C ALA A 189 -0.44 13.51 -2.63
N ASN A 190 -1.12 12.37 -2.51
CA ASN A 190 -2.58 12.27 -2.38
C ASN A 190 -3.03 11.60 -1.07
N ALA A 191 -2.15 11.46 -0.08
CA ALA A 191 -2.49 10.87 1.21
C ALA A 191 -3.49 11.76 1.97
N GLN A 192 -4.39 11.12 2.70
CA GLN A 192 -5.45 11.75 3.49
C GLN A 192 -5.45 11.14 4.89
N LEU A 193 -5.63 11.95 5.93
CA LEU A 193 -5.68 11.39 7.28
C LEU A 193 -7.11 10.96 7.62
N PRO A 194 -7.28 9.78 8.23
CA PRO A 194 -8.57 9.35 8.74
C PRO A 194 -9.19 10.40 9.64
N ASN A 195 -10.43 10.77 9.34
CA ASN A 195 -11.28 11.54 10.24
C ASN A 195 -12.27 10.61 10.97
N ALA A 196 -13.09 11.17 11.87
CA ALA A 196 -14.02 10.37 12.68
C ALA A 196 -15.06 9.57 11.87
N SER A 197 -15.31 9.94 10.61
CA SER A 197 -16.23 9.22 9.71
C SER A 197 -15.56 8.16 8.84
N MET A 198 -14.24 8.21 8.67
CA MET A 198 -13.51 7.23 7.85
C MET A 198 -13.37 5.91 8.61
N ARG A 199 -13.71 4.82 7.92
CA ARG A 199 -13.56 3.46 8.44
C ARG A 199 -12.14 2.95 8.26
N ARG A 200 -11.67 2.16 9.22
CA ARG A 200 -10.32 1.59 9.23
C ARG A 200 -10.31 0.23 8.55
N LEU A 201 -9.47 0.08 7.53
CA LEU A 201 -9.22 -1.17 6.85
C LEU A 201 -7.82 -1.70 7.20
N GLN A 202 -7.71 -3.00 7.44
CA GLN A 202 -6.44 -3.69 7.69
C GLN A 202 -6.33 -4.98 6.88
N VAL A 203 -5.13 -5.31 6.40
CA VAL A 203 -4.83 -6.69 5.99
C VAL A 203 -4.52 -7.50 7.25
N GLY A 204 -5.48 -8.32 7.67
CA GLY A 204 -5.43 -9.04 8.95
C GLY A 204 -4.56 -10.30 8.92
N GLY A 205 -4.19 -10.79 7.74
CA GLY A 205 -3.26 -11.89 7.62
C GLY A 205 -3.28 -12.58 6.27
N VAL A 206 -2.21 -13.31 6.02
CA VAL A 206 -2.03 -14.20 4.88
C VAL A 206 -1.91 -15.62 5.39
N THR A 207 -2.53 -16.58 4.72
CA THR A 207 -2.35 -18.01 4.96
C THR A 207 -1.92 -18.69 3.66
N LEU A 208 -1.17 -19.79 3.78
CA LEU A 208 -0.79 -20.63 2.65
C LEU A 208 -1.52 -21.96 2.79
N SER A 209 -2.15 -22.41 1.71
CA SER A 209 -2.65 -23.78 1.65
C SER A 209 -1.49 -24.79 1.59
N ASP A 210 -1.78 -26.06 1.83
CA ASP A 210 -0.77 -27.12 1.67
C ASP A 210 -0.25 -27.21 0.23
N ALA A 211 -1.09 -26.94 -0.77
CA ALA A 211 -0.68 -26.93 -2.17
C ALA A 211 0.28 -25.77 -2.49
N ALA A 212 0.13 -24.61 -1.82
CA ALA A 212 1.06 -23.50 -1.94
C ALA A 212 2.37 -23.79 -1.19
N ARG A 213 2.31 -24.41 -0.01
CA ARG A 213 3.50 -24.79 0.80
C ARG A 213 4.44 -25.72 0.06
N VAL A 214 3.91 -26.71 -0.67
CA VAL A 214 4.70 -27.65 -1.47
C VAL A 214 5.50 -26.96 -2.59
N LYS A 215 5.13 -25.71 -2.96
CA LYS A 215 5.82 -24.92 -3.98
C LYS A 215 6.87 -23.97 -3.43
N LEU A 216 7.02 -23.87 -2.11
CA LEU A 216 8.08 -23.06 -1.50
C LEU A 216 9.44 -23.67 -1.81
N PRO A 217 10.44 -22.86 -2.19
CA PRO A 217 11.81 -23.35 -2.40
C PRO A 217 12.44 -23.80 -1.07
N ASP A 218 12.05 -23.16 0.03
CA ASP A 218 12.44 -23.52 1.40
C ASP A 218 11.22 -23.31 2.35
N PRO A 219 10.79 -24.34 3.10
CA PRO A 219 9.74 -24.21 4.10
C PRO A 219 9.98 -23.11 5.15
N ALA A 220 11.25 -22.80 5.48
CA ALA A 220 11.59 -21.74 6.43
C ALA A 220 11.13 -20.34 5.96
N MET A 221 10.90 -20.16 4.67
CA MET A 221 10.45 -18.89 4.09
C MET A 221 8.96 -18.59 4.31
N GLU A 222 8.15 -19.54 4.81
CA GLU A 222 6.69 -19.35 4.94
C GLU A 222 6.36 -18.10 5.78
N GLY A 223 7.02 -17.91 6.93
CA GLY A 223 6.78 -16.75 7.80
C GLY A 223 7.05 -15.43 7.10
N THR A 224 8.23 -15.30 6.49
CA THR A 224 8.65 -14.12 5.73
C THR A 224 7.74 -13.86 4.55
N LEU A 225 7.38 -14.91 3.79
CA LEU A 225 6.49 -14.77 2.64
C LEU A 225 5.10 -14.29 3.05
N ARG A 226 4.53 -14.79 4.15
CA ARG A 226 3.23 -14.30 4.65
C ARG A 226 3.27 -12.82 4.99
N ALA A 227 4.31 -12.37 5.68
CA ALA A 227 4.52 -10.96 5.99
C ALA A 227 4.69 -10.12 4.71
N THR A 228 5.52 -10.59 3.77
CA THR A 228 5.73 -9.94 2.48
C THR A 228 4.43 -9.81 1.68
N LEU A 229 3.64 -10.88 1.55
CA LEU A 229 2.36 -10.83 0.81
C LEU A 229 1.34 -9.91 1.51
N ALA A 230 1.34 -9.83 2.84
CA ALA A 230 0.46 -8.94 3.60
C ALA A 230 0.83 -7.46 3.36
N HIS A 231 2.14 -7.17 3.35
CA HIS A 231 2.68 -5.86 3.01
C HIS A 231 2.35 -5.47 1.58
N GLU A 232 2.62 -6.36 0.62
CA GLU A 232 2.39 -6.11 -0.80
C GLU A 232 0.91 -5.92 -1.13
N LEU A 233 0.01 -6.69 -0.51
CA LEU A 233 -1.43 -6.47 -0.66
C LEU A 233 -1.88 -5.15 -0.04
N SER A 234 -1.35 -4.78 1.13
CA SER A 234 -1.64 -3.46 1.73
C SER A 234 -1.12 -2.32 0.85
N LYS A 235 0.09 -2.47 0.29
CA LYS A 235 0.67 -1.51 -0.65
C LYS A 235 -0.21 -1.32 -1.87
N THR A 236 -0.59 -2.40 -2.55
CA THR A 236 -1.39 -2.32 -3.79
C THR A 236 -2.78 -1.77 -3.50
N LEU A 237 -3.43 -2.15 -2.39
CA LEU A 237 -4.70 -1.57 -1.96
C LEU A 237 -4.56 -0.06 -1.73
N SER A 238 -3.59 0.36 -0.91
CA SER A 238 -3.39 1.77 -0.59
C SER A 238 -3.04 2.60 -1.84
N SER A 239 -2.15 2.13 -2.71
CA SER A 239 -1.73 2.89 -3.90
C SER A 239 -2.82 3.00 -4.96
N ASN A 240 -3.62 1.94 -5.17
CA ASN A 240 -4.70 1.96 -6.14
C ASN A 240 -5.94 2.70 -5.63
N THR A 241 -6.23 2.59 -4.34
CA THR A 241 -7.44 3.18 -3.76
C THR A 241 -7.20 4.52 -3.08
N GLY A 242 -5.96 4.91 -2.78
CA GLY A 242 -5.63 6.15 -2.05
C GLY A 242 -5.98 6.13 -0.55
N ILE A 243 -6.50 5.02 -0.02
CA ILE A 243 -6.86 4.93 1.41
C ILE A 243 -5.62 4.68 2.27
N GLY A 244 -5.59 5.28 3.44
CA GLY A 244 -4.68 4.89 4.52
C GLY A 244 -5.17 3.61 5.17
N LEU A 245 -4.28 2.64 5.37
CA LEU A 245 -4.60 1.36 6.00
C LEU A 245 -4.06 1.33 7.42
N LEU A 246 -4.58 0.47 8.29
CA LEU A 246 -3.79 0.06 9.45
C LEU A 246 -2.65 -0.86 8.99
N PRO A 247 -1.48 -0.83 9.66
CA PRO A 247 -0.38 -1.72 9.34
C PRO A 247 -0.84 -3.18 9.30
N PRO A 248 -0.32 -4.03 8.40
CA PRO A 248 -0.70 -5.42 8.33
C PRO A 248 -0.52 -6.11 9.69
N ALA A 249 -1.44 -7.01 10.07
CA ALA A 249 -1.34 -7.75 11.31
C ALA A 249 -0.35 -8.94 11.19
N THR A 250 0.91 -8.65 10.83
CA THR A 250 1.99 -9.64 10.69
C THR A 250 3.24 -9.22 11.46
N GLY A 251 4.05 -10.20 11.87
CA GLY A 251 5.34 -9.97 12.52
C GLY A 251 5.25 -9.05 13.75
N GLU A 252 5.89 -7.88 13.64
CA GLU A 252 6.08 -6.89 14.71
C GLU A 252 4.81 -6.13 15.12
N ALA A 253 3.71 -6.27 14.36
CA ALA A 253 2.40 -5.70 14.66
C ALA A 253 1.42 -6.70 15.33
N ILE A 254 1.87 -7.93 15.59
CA ILE A 254 1.06 -8.98 16.21
C ILE A 254 0.72 -8.58 17.66
N GLY A 255 -0.58 -8.61 18.00
CA GLY A 255 -1.08 -8.23 19.33
C GLY A 255 -1.51 -6.77 19.46
N GLY A 256 -1.60 -6.02 18.35
CA GLY A 256 -2.16 -4.66 18.35
C GLY A 256 -1.21 -3.60 18.89
N ALA A 257 0.10 -3.88 18.88
CA ALA A 257 1.11 -2.90 19.25
C ALA A 257 2.32 -2.97 18.32
N MET A 258 2.94 -1.84 18.02
CA MET A 258 4.11 -1.68 17.18
C MET A 258 5.12 -0.79 17.91
N ALA A 259 6.35 -1.28 18.09
CA ALA A 259 7.43 -0.42 18.55
C ALA A 259 7.93 0.43 17.39
N ALA A 260 7.99 1.75 17.55
CA ALA A 260 8.63 2.66 16.62
C ALA A 260 9.79 3.37 17.32
N ARG A 261 11.00 3.26 16.77
CA ARG A 261 12.14 4.04 17.27
C ARG A 261 12.55 5.06 16.24
N PHE A 262 12.53 6.31 16.66
CA PHE A 262 12.92 7.44 15.85
C PHE A 262 14.44 7.60 15.88
N ALA A 263 14.97 8.26 14.85
CA ALA A 263 16.39 8.57 14.74
C ALA A 263 16.94 9.37 15.94
N ASP A 264 16.09 10.06 16.71
CA ASP A 264 16.46 10.76 17.96
C ASP A 264 16.67 9.82 19.16
N GLY A 265 16.53 8.50 18.95
CA GLY A 265 16.72 7.47 19.96
C GLY A 265 15.49 7.16 20.81
N LYS A 266 14.40 7.93 20.69
CA LYS A 266 13.16 7.67 21.44
C LYS A 266 12.42 6.47 20.88
N VAL A 267 11.97 5.60 21.79
CA VAL A 267 11.14 4.44 21.49
C VAL A 267 9.71 4.73 21.93
N TYR A 268 8.76 4.59 21.01
CA TYR A 268 7.34 4.68 21.30
C TYR A 268 6.69 3.34 21.03
N GLN A 269 5.91 2.85 22.00
CA GLN A 269 5.00 1.76 21.76
C GLN A 269 3.69 2.33 21.22
N LEU A 270 3.44 2.12 19.94
CA LEU A 270 2.22 2.53 19.26
C LEU A 270 1.18 1.41 19.36
N LYS A 271 -0.05 1.75 19.72
CA LYS A 271 -1.20 0.87 19.66
C LYS A 271 -1.77 0.87 18.25
N ILE A 272 -2.11 -0.30 17.74
CA ILE A 272 -2.87 -0.45 16.51
C ILE A 272 -4.33 -0.63 16.93
N PRO A 273 -5.24 0.27 16.54
CA PRO A 273 -6.63 0.16 16.92
C PRO A 273 -7.29 -1.03 16.23
N GLU A 274 -8.47 -1.41 16.72
CA GLU A 274 -9.29 -2.39 16.03
C GLU A 274 -9.74 -1.85 14.65
N PRO A 275 -9.65 -2.67 13.59
CA PRO A 275 -10.15 -2.31 12.27
C PRO A 275 -11.67 -2.44 12.20
N ASP A 276 -12.31 -1.55 11.44
CA ASP A 276 -13.72 -1.71 11.06
C ASP A 276 -13.89 -2.82 10.00
N TYR A 277 -12.88 -2.99 9.15
CA TYR A 277 -12.86 -3.99 8.09
C TYR A 277 -11.51 -4.71 8.02
N VAL A 278 -11.57 -6.02 7.80
CA VAL A 278 -10.39 -6.88 7.69
C VAL A 278 -10.37 -7.58 6.35
N VAL A 279 -9.23 -7.48 5.66
CA VAL A 279 -8.91 -8.27 4.47
C VAL A 279 -8.06 -9.47 4.89
N THR A 280 -8.51 -10.67 4.57
CA THR A 280 -7.73 -11.90 4.73
C THR A 280 -7.43 -12.49 3.36
N LEU A 281 -6.20 -12.97 3.19
CA LEU A 281 -5.73 -13.60 1.96
C LEU A 281 -5.36 -15.06 2.24
N THR A 282 -5.84 -15.97 1.40
CA THR A 282 -5.34 -17.34 1.33
C THR A 282 -4.65 -17.53 -0.01
N LEU A 283 -3.35 -17.87 -0.02
CA LEU A 283 -2.66 -18.31 -1.24
C LEU A 283 -2.94 -19.80 -1.44
N ASP A 284 -3.78 -20.12 -2.44
CA ASP A 284 -4.26 -21.48 -2.66
C ASP A 284 -3.28 -22.32 -3.44
N ALA A 285 -2.73 -21.81 -4.53
CA ALA A 285 -1.77 -22.54 -5.35
C ALA A 285 -0.99 -21.62 -6.29
N MET A 286 0.22 -22.07 -6.64
CA MET A 286 1.00 -21.56 -7.75
C MET A 286 1.23 -22.70 -8.75
N LYS A 287 0.83 -22.49 -10.00
CA LYS A 287 0.94 -23.49 -11.06
C LYS A 287 1.69 -22.91 -12.24
N SER A 288 2.57 -23.70 -12.83
CA SER A 288 3.33 -23.33 -14.02
C SER A 288 3.27 -24.46 -15.04
N GLY A 289 3.33 -24.13 -16.33
CA GLY A 289 3.35 -25.12 -17.41
C GLY A 289 3.69 -24.49 -18.76
N VAL A 290 4.18 -25.31 -19.71
CA VAL A 290 4.42 -24.87 -21.09
C VAL A 290 3.11 -24.86 -21.85
N VAL A 291 2.80 -23.74 -22.50
CA VAL A 291 1.56 -23.57 -23.29
C VAL A 291 1.82 -23.49 -24.78
N ASN A 292 3.04 -23.19 -25.19
CA ASN A 292 3.48 -23.24 -26.59
C ASN A 292 4.98 -23.52 -26.66
N GLU A 293 5.41 -24.25 -27.69
CA GLU A 293 6.81 -24.60 -27.91
C GLU A 293 7.14 -24.54 -29.41
N THR A 294 8.26 -23.90 -29.74
CA THR A 294 8.81 -23.76 -31.09
C THR A 294 10.28 -24.16 -31.08
N ALA A 295 10.89 -24.29 -32.26
CA ALA A 295 12.32 -24.62 -32.37
C ALA A 295 13.26 -23.60 -31.70
N ALA A 296 12.80 -22.36 -31.49
CA ALA A 296 13.61 -21.29 -30.89
C ALA A 296 13.17 -20.92 -29.46
N MET A 297 11.90 -21.10 -29.10
CA MET A 297 11.33 -20.57 -27.85
C MET A 297 10.27 -21.51 -27.24
N LYS A 298 10.17 -21.52 -25.91
CA LYS A 298 9.07 -22.08 -25.12
C LYS A 298 8.30 -20.95 -24.43
N THR A 299 6.97 -20.92 -24.56
CA THR A 299 6.12 -20.02 -23.80
C THR A 299 5.57 -20.76 -22.59
N MET A 300 5.94 -20.29 -21.40
CA MET A 300 5.44 -20.80 -20.13
C MET A 300 4.31 -19.91 -19.61
N LEU A 301 3.27 -20.51 -19.06
CA LEU A 301 2.20 -19.85 -18.32
C LEU A 301 2.39 -20.12 -16.83
N PHE A 302 2.39 -19.04 -16.05
CA PHE A 302 2.37 -19.05 -14.60
C PHE A 302 0.99 -18.60 -14.12
N GLY A 303 0.44 -19.30 -13.14
CA GLY A 303 -0.90 -19.10 -12.61
C GLY A 303 -0.88 -19.01 -11.10
N ALA A 304 -1.31 -17.87 -10.57
CA ALA A 304 -1.57 -17.65 -9.16
C ALA A 304 -3.06 -17.87 -8.86
N PHE A 305 -3.36 -18.64 -7.82
CA PHE A 305 -4.71 -18.88 -7.33
C PHE A 305 -4.74 -18.49 -5.85
N PHE A 306 -5.66 -17.61 -5.50
CA PHE A 306 -5.76 -17.07 -4.14
C PHE A 306 -7.19 -16.66 -3.83
N GLN A 307 -7.58 -16.75 -2.57
CA GLN A 307 -8.87 -16.28 -2.08
C GLN A 307 -8.68 -14.99 -1.30
N VAL A 308 -9.48 -13.98 -1.63
CA VAL A 308 -9.58 -12.76 -0.82
C VAL A 308 -10.93 -12.73 -0.15
N LYS A 309 -10.93 -12.42 1.14
CA LYS A 309 -12.13 -12.21 1.93
C LYS A 309 -12.05 -10.89 2.68
N VAL A 310 -13.13 -10.12 2.65
CA VAL A 310 -13.28 -8.83 3.32
C VAL A 310 -14.49 -8.88 4.23
N THR A 311 -14.27 -8.69 5.53
CA THR A 311 -15.29 -8.79 6.57
C THR A 311 -15.31 -7.58 7.48
N GLU A 312 -16.49 -7.22 7.97
CA GLU A 312 -16.66 -6.37 9.16
C GLU A 312 -16.59 -7.27 10.41
N PRO A 313 -15.53 -7.16 11.25
CA PRO A 313 -15.31 -8.11 12.34
C PRO A 313 -16.43 -8.11 13.40
N PHE A 314 -17.01 -6.93 13.69
CA PHE A 314 -18.00 -6.80 14.75
C PHE A 314 -19.32 -7.53 14.45
N SER A 315 -19.80 -7.42 13.20
CA SER A 315 -21.07 -8.05 12.78
C SER A 315 -20.87 -9.42 12.11
N GLY A 316 -19.65 -9.72 11.67
CA GLY A 316 -19.34 -10.88 10.83
C GLY A 316 -19.79 -10.74 9.38
N LYS A 317 -20.29 -9.56 8.97
CA LYS A 317 -20.78 -9.32 7.61
C LYS A 317 -19.63 -9.44 6.60
N VAL A 318 -19.85 -10.27 5.59
CA VAL A 318 -18.93 -10.50 4.47
C VAL A 318 -19.28 -9.57 3.31
N TYR A 319 -18.32 -8.75 2.89
CA TYR A 319 -18.47 -7.82 1.77
C TYR A 319 -17.91 -8.41 0.47
N PHE A 320 -16.87 -9.22 0.60
CA PHE A 320 -16.22 -9.91 -0.50
C PHE A 320 -15.68 -11.24 0.01
N ASP A 321 -15.89 -12.31 -0.73
CA ASP A 321 -15.32 -13.63 -0.45
C ASP A 321 -15.34 -14.43 -1.75
N GLN A 322 -14.22 -14.38 -2.49
CA GLN A 322 -14.10 -15.03 -3.79
C GLN A 322 -12.72 -15.66 -3.97
N PRO A 323 -12.66 -16.85 -4.58
CA PRO A 323 -11.42 -17.34 -5.18
C PRO A 323 -11.14 -16.54 -6.45
N LEU A 324 -9.90 -16.14 -6.60
CA LEU A 324 -9.39 -15.30 -7.68
C LEU A 324 -8.18 -15.99 -8.31
N ARG A 325 -7.92 -15.61 -9.57
CA ARG A 325 -6.78 -16.11 -10.32
C ARG A 325 -6.14 -15.04 -11.18
N LYS A 326 -4.83 -15.18 -11.35
CA LYS A 326 -4.05 -14.38 -12.30
C LYS A 326 -3.11 -15.29 -13.09
N GLY A 327 -3.11 -15.11 -14.41
CA GLY A 327 -2.14 -15.74 -15.30
C GLY A 327 -1.13 -14.72 -15.82
N ALA A 328 0.13 -15.13 -15.98
CA ALA A 328 1.17 -14.37 -16.66
C ALA A 328 2.00 -15.32 -17.55
N THR A 329 2.36 -14.86 -18.75
CA THR A 329 3.19 -15.63 -19.69
C THR A 329 4.63 -15.15 -19.65
N LYS A 330 5.57 -16.09 -19.76
CA LYS A 330 7.00 -15.83 -19.92
C LYS A 330 7.50 -16.58 -21.13
N VAL A 331 8.13 -15.86 -22.07
CA VAL A 331 8.78 -16.48 -23.22
C VAL A 331 10.22 -16.80 -22.85
N VAL A 332 10.62 -18.05 -23.04
CA VAL A 332 11.92 -18.59 -22.66
C VAL A 332 12.61 -19.12 -23.92
N PRO A 333 13.78 -18.58 -24.31
CA PRO A 333 14.56 -19.16 -25.40
C PRO A 333 14.99 -20.59 -25.08
N VAL A 334 15.06 -21.47 -26.10
CA VAL A 334 15.52 -22.86 -25.90
C VAL A 334 16.96 -22.96 -25.38
N THR A 335 17.76 -21.90 -25.56
CA THR A 335 19.12 -21.77 -25.03
C THR A 335 19.15 -21.54 -23.52
N GLN A 336 18.03 -21.09 -22.92
CA GLN A 336 17.91 -20.92 -21.48
C GLN A 336 17.50 -22.24 -20.81
N TRP A 337 18.49 -22.97 -20.31
CA TRP A 337 18.30 -24.29 -19.69
C TRP A 337 17.75 -24.25 -18.26
N ARG A 338 17.82 -23.10 -17.57
CA ARG A 338 17.22 -22.89 -16.25
C ARG A 338 16.27 -21.70 -16.24
N VAL A 339 15.02 -21.97 -15.84
CA VAL A 339 14.01 -20.94 -15.59
C VAL A 339 13.76 -20.90 -14.10
N ASP A 340 13.99 -19.74 -13.47
CA ASP A 340 13.49 -19.55 -12.13
C ASP A 340 11.96 -19.43 -12.17
N GLN A 341 11.31 -20.52 -11.77
CA GLN A 341 9.85 -20.59 -11.69
C GLN A 341 9.33 -19.93 -10.42
N TRP A 342 10.15 -19.79 -9.37
CA TRP A 342 9.72 -19.17 -8.13
C TRP A 342 9.47 -17.68 -8.32
N SER A 343 10.44 -16.91 -8.82
CA SER A 343 10.26 -15.48 -9.12
C SER A 343 9.07 -15.25 -10.05
N ALA A 344 8.92 -16.06 -11.10
CA ALA A 344 7.80 -15.91 -12.04
C ALA A 344 6.42 -16.20 -11.38
N ASN A 345 6.34 -17.20 -10.50
CA ASN A 345 5.11 -17.45 -9.74
C ASN A 345 4.82 -16.31 -8.76
N TYR A 346 5.82 -15.85 -8.02
CA TYR A 346 5.70 -14.76 -7.06
C TYR A 346 5.25 -13.45 -7.74
N GLU A 347 5.87 -13.07 -8.85
CA GLU A 347 5.45 -11.91 -9.66
C GLU A 347 4.00 -12.04 -10.15
N THR A 348 3.57 -13.26 -10.52
CA THR A 348 2.19 -13.52 -10.93
C THR A 348 1.21 -13.32 -9.77
N VAL A 349 1.59 -13.68 -8.54
CA VAL A 349 0.81 -13.40 -7.33
C VAL A 349 0.67 -11.89 -7.13
N LEU A 350 1.77 -11.14 -7.19
CA LEU A 350 1.75 -9.67 -7.04
C LEU A 350 0.91 -8.99 -8.12
N ALA A 351 0.99 -9.45 -9.37
CA ALA A 351 0.13 -8.97 -10.46
C ALA A 351 -1.36 -9.28 -10.19
N GLY A 352 -1.65 -10.36 -9.48
CA GLY A 352 -2.99 -10.69 -9.00
C GLY A 352 -3.48 -9.70 -7.94
N PHE A 353 -2.61 -9.29 -7.01
CA PHE A 353 -2.95 -8.28 -6.00
C PHE A 353 -3.20 -6.90 -6.62
N ASP A 354 -2.37 -6.47 -7.58
CA ASP A 354 -2.63 -5.21 -8.28
C ASP A 354 -3.97 -5.25 -9.04
N ALA A 355 -4.27 -6.36 -9.72
CA ALA A 355 -5.54 -6.51 -10.43
C ALA A 355 -6.75 -6.48 -9.47
N PHE A 356 -6.64 -7.15 -8.31
CA PHE A 356 -7.67 -7.10 -7.27
C PHE A 356 -7.83 -5.69 -6.69
N ALA A 357 -6.74 -5.02 -6.34
CA ALA A 357 -6.76 -3.67 -5.80
C ALA A 357 -7.28 -2.65 -6.83
N GLY A 358 -6.91 -2.81 -8.11
CA GLY A 358 -7.44 -2.04 -9.22
C GLY A 358 -8.96 -2.23 -9.38
N ALA A 359 -9.45 -3.46 -9.22
CA ALA A 359 -10.89 -3.75 -9.23
C ALA A 359 -11.61 -3.09 -8.05
N ALA A 360 -11.02 -3.13 -6.85
CA ALA A 360 -11.52 -2.45 -5.65
C ALA A 360 -11.52 -0.91 -5.82
N ALA A 361 -10.55 -0.36 -6.55
CA ALA A 361 -10.47 1.05 -6.92
C ALA A 361 -11.34 1.45 -8.13
N LYS A 362 -12.01 0.48 -8.78
CA LYS A 362 -12.79 0.67 -10.01
C LYS A 362 -11.96 1.22 -11.19
N ARG A 363 -10.70 0.76 -11.34
CA ARG A 363 -9.90 1.09 -12.54
C ARG A 363 -10.51 0.46 -13.78
N ALA A 364 -10.41 1.17 -14.92
CA ALA A 364 -11.02 0.74 -16.17
C ALA A 364 -10.43 -0.59 -16.70
N ASP A 365 -9.13 -0.79 -16.52
CA ASP A 365 -8.39 -1.96 -16.99
C ASP A 365 -8.69 -3.24 -16.18
N SER A 366 -9.27 -3.11 -14.99
CA SER A 366 -9.62 -4.25 -14.13
C SER A 366 -10.80 -5.07 -14.66
N ARG A 367 -11.60 -4.52 -15.59
CA ARG A 367 -12.77 -5.20 -16.15
C ARG A 367 -12.40 -6.48 -16.91
N ALA A 368 -11.36 -6.42 -17.74
CA ALA A 368 -10.91 -7.59 -18.51
C ALA A 368 -10.50 -8.73 -17.57
N TRP A 369 -9.76 -8.41 -16.50
CA TRP A 369 -9.37 -9.39 -15.50
C TRP A 369 -10.56 -9.97 -14.72
N LEU A 370 -11.57 -9.16 -14.39
CA LEU A 370 -12.80 -9.63 -13.74
C LEU A 370 -13.59 -10.60 -14.63
N ASP A 371 -13.64 -10.34 -15.93
CA ASP A 371 -14.32 -11.21 -16.92
C ASP A 371 -13.60 -12.57 -17.08
N GLU A 372 -12.29 -12.63 -16.78
CA GLU A 372 -11.50 -13.86 -16.77
C GLU A 372 -11.70 -14.74 -15.53
N GLN A 373 -12.35 -14.22 -14.47
CA GLN A 373 -12.50 -14.95 -13.20
C GLN A 373 -13.51 -16.10 -13.27
N LYS A 374 -13.24 -17.17 -12.52
CA LYS A 374 -14.10 -18.35 -12.40
C LYS A 374 -14.11 -18.85 -10.93
N PRO A 375 -15.28 -18.99 -10.28
CA PRO A 375 -16.62 -18.63 -10.79
C PRO A 375 -16.75 -17.11 -10.96
N GLY A 376 -17.31 -16.68 -12.08
CA GLY A 376 -17.54 -15.27 -12.40
C GLY A 376 -19.03 -14.91 -12.35
N GLY A 377 -19.42 -13.88 -13.10
CA GLY A 377 -20.82 -13.52 -13.31
C GLY A 377 -21.42 -12.62 -12.21
N ARG A 378 -22.75 -12.66 -12.06
CA ARG A 378 -23.49 -11.71 -11.19
C ARG A 378 -23.01 -11.70 -9.73
N PRO A 379 -22.73 -12.84 -9.07
CA PRO A 379 -22.28 -12.83 -7.67
C PRO A 379 -20.95 -12.09 -7.49
N LEU A 380 -19.96 -12.34 -8.36
CA LEU A 380 -18.69 -11.62 -8.34
C LEU A 380 -18.90 -10.12 -8.58
N GLN A 381 -19.74 -9.74 -9.55
CA GLN A 381 -20.03 -8.33 -9.83
C GLN A 381 -20.66 -7.62 -8.63
N GLN A 382 -21.61 -8.27 -7.94
CA GLN A 382 -22.26 -7.72 -6.75
C GLN A 382 -21.27 -7.55 -5.59
N GLN A 383 -20.40 -8.53 -5.35
CA GLN A 383 -19.38 -8.43 -4.30
C GLN A 383 -18.31 -7.39 -4.63
N ILE A 384 -17.90 -7.25 -5.90
CA ILE A 384 -16.99 -6.17 -6.31
C ILE A 384 -17.64 -4.80 -6.11
N GLN A 385 -18.93 -4.64 -6.41
CA GLN A 385 -19.65 -3.39 -6.12
C GLN A 385 -19.71 -3.12 -4.61
N ALA A 386 -20.02 -4.13 -3.79
CA ALA A 386 -20.02 -4.00 -2.34
C ALA A 386 -18.64 -3.63 -1.78
N LEU A 387 -17.57 -4.22 -2.34
CA LEU A 387 -16.19 -3.88 -2.02
C LEU A 387 -15.87 -2.42 -2.41
N GLN A 388 -16.26 -1.99 -3.61
CA GLN A 388 -16.04 -0.61 -4.06
C GLN A 388 -16.76 0.42 -3.17
N GLU A 389 -17.98 0.14 -2.74
CA GLU A 389 -18.69 1.02 -1.78
C GLU A 389 -18.04 1.01 -0.39
N LEU A 390 -17.53 -0.15 0.07
CA LEU A 390 -16.74 -0.23 1.30
C LEU A 390 -15.45 0.60 1.20
N ILE A 391 -14.72 0.51 0.10
CA ILE A 391 -13.49 1.30 -0.09
C ILE A 391 -13.78 2.80 -0.05
N LYS A 392 -14.94 3.24 -0.58
CA LYS A 392 -15.36 4.64 -0.47
C LYS A 392 -15.64 5.09 0.96
N SER A 393 -16.08 4.21 1.87
CA SER A 393 -16.26 4.57 3.28
C SER A 393 -14.95 4.65 4.06
N CYS A 394 -13.85 4.19 3.45
CA CYS A 394 -12.49 4.28 3.97
C CYS A 394 -11.69 5.44 3.34
N ARG A 395 -12.27 6.16 2.38
CA ARG A 395 -11.77 7.43 1.82
C ARG A 395 -12.49 8.58 2.49
#